data_AF-L0RA02-F1
#
_entry.id   AF-L0RA02-F1
#
_cell.length_a   1.000
_cell.length_b   1.000
_cell.length_c   1.000
_cell.angle_alpha   90.00
_cell.angle_beta   90.00
_cell.angle_gamma   90.00
#
_symmetry.space_group_name_H-M   'P 1'
#
loop_
_entity.id
_entity.type
_entity.pdbx_description
1 polymer ?
#
loop_
_entity_poly.entity_id
_entity_poly.type
_entity_poly.pdbx_seq_one_letter_code
_entity_poly.pdbx_strand_id
1 'polypeptide(L)'
;MKIAHKLLISIFLCILSTSAAYASSPAGKAELSDFQIFAKAWVNKLNRSHIKGIDHMEILLKPDGKYLARYHAIEPSTIKCIVKKTSSERKGLVGLLKYIETIYESTGKTPQEARDNKFNPVKNIRITEIFSNSGKGWR
;
A
#
# COMPACT_ATOMS: atom_id res chain seq x y z
N MET A 1 -44.12 -47.70 -8.75
CA MET A 1 -42.84 -47.41 -8.07
C MET A 1 -41.70 -47.40 -9.08
N LYS A 2 -41.24 -46.23 -9.53
CA LYS A 2 -39.93 -46.04 -10.20
C LYS A 2 -39.38 -44.67 -9.84
N ILE A 3 -38.90 -44.53 -8.62
CA ILE A 3 -38.13 -43.38 -8.14
C ILE A 3 -36.71 -43.89 -7.97
N ALA A 4 -35.84 -43.73 -8.98
CA ALA A 4 -34.39 -43.86 -8.83
C ALA A 4 -33.67 -43.63 -10.16
N HIS A 5 -33.77 -42.45 -10.79
CA HIS A 5 -32.93 -42.14 -11.97
C HIS A 5 -32.55 -40.65 -12.11
N LYS A 6 -32.70 -39.84 -11.05
CA LYS A 6 -32.40 -38.40 -11.09
C LYS A 6 -31.50 -37.88 -9.95
N LEU A 7 -30.63 -38.72 -9.40
CA LEU A 7 -29.75 -38.32 -8.29
C LEU A 7 -28.25 -38.50 -8.53
N LEU A 8 -27.83 -38.94 -9.72
CA LEU A 8 -26.41 -39.27 -9.98
C LEU A 8 -25.65 -38.29 -10.87
N ILE A 9 -26.30 -37.24 -11.40
CA ILE A 9 -25.64 -36.30 -12.35
C ILE A 9 -25.21 -34.98 -11.67
N SER A 10 -25.58 -34.72 -10.41
CA SER A 10 -25.30 -33.41 -9.77
C SER A 10 -24.08 -33.35 -8.85
N ILE A 11 -23.30 -34.43 -8.69
CA ILE A 11 -22.14 -34.46 -7.79
C ILE A 11 -20.80 -34.38 -8.54
N PHE A 12 -20.80 -34.40 -9.88
CA PHE A 12 -19.56 -34.40 -10.67
C PHE A 12 -19.09 -33.03 -11.20
N LEU A 13 -19.80 -31.94 -10.90
CA LEU A 13 -19.52 -30.61 -11.46
C LEU A 13 -18.91 -29.60 -10.46
N CYS A 14 -18.39 -30.04 -9.32
CA CYS A 14 -17.71 -29.16 -8.36
C CYS A 14 -16.22 -29.48 -8.13
N ILE A 15 -15.66 -30.51 -8.79
CA ILE A 15 -14.27 -30.92 -8.57
C ILE A 15 -13.30 -30.27 -9.59
N LEU A 16 -13.77 -29.69 -10.69
CA LEU A 16 -12.92 -29.21 -11.79
C LEU A 16 -12.54 -27.72 -11.77
N SER A 17 -12.93 -26.97 -10.74
CA SER A 17 -12.64 -25.53 -10.66
C SER A 17 -11.80 -25.13 -9.44
N THR A 18 -11.00 -26.06 -8.90
CA THR A 18 -9.90 -25.66 -8.01
C THR A 18 -8.67 -25.39 -8.88
N SER A 19 -8.72 -24.31 -9.66
CA SER A 19 -7.47 -23.70 -10.10
C SER A 19 -6.74 -23.31 -8.83
N ALA A 20 -5.75 -24.11 -8.42
CA ALA A 20 -4.82 -23.70 -7.38
C ALA A 20 -4.30 -22.34 -7.82
N ALA A 21 -4.70 -21.28 -7.11
CA ALA A 21 -4.07 -19.99 -7.24
C ALA A 21 -2.65 -20.19 -6.70
N TYR A 22 -1.74 -20.66 -7.56
CA TYR A 22 -0.35 -20.90 -7.20
C TYR A 22 0.18 -19.60 -6.62
N ALA A 23 0.44 -19.63 -5.32
CA ALA A 23 1.10 -18.52 -4.65
C ALA A 23 2.42 -18.30 -5.39
N SER A 24 2.54 -17.13 -6.00
CA SER A 24 3.72 -16.72 -6.76
C SER A 24 4.97 -16.84 -5.90
N SER A 25 5.94 -17.63 -6.37
CA SER A 25 7.17 -17.88 -5.60
C SER A 25 7.95 -16.57 -5.39
N PRO A 26 8.67 -16.43 -4.27
CA PRO A 26 9.56 -15.29 -4.06
C PRO A 26 10.52 -15.14 -5.24
N ALA A 27 10.74 -13.91 -5.69
CA ALA A 27 11.77 -13.63 -6.68
C ALA A 27 13.18 -13.71 -6.06
N GLY A 28 14.21 -13.67 -6.89
CA GLY A 28 15.59 -13.69 -6.44
C GLY A 28 16.01 -12.38 -5.77
N LYS A 29 17.23 -12.39 -5.21
CA LYS A 29 17.81 -11.21 -4.54
C LYS A 29 18.01 -10.04 -5.51
N ALA A 30 18.33 -10.32 -6.77
CA ALA A 30 18.53 -9.29 -7.80
C ALA A 30 17.22 -8.53 -8.07
N GLU A 31 16.13 -9.25 -8.31
CA GLU A 31 14.81 -8.63 -8.57
C GLU A 31 14.30 -7.85 -7.36
N LEU A 32 14.58 -8.33 -6.14
CA LEU A 32 14.27 -7.60 -4.91
C LEU A 32 15.09 -6.30 -4.80
N SER A 33 16.39 -6.36 -5.08
CA SER A 33 17.28 -5.18 -5.05
C SER A 33 16.83 -4.13 -6.07
N ASP A 34 16.51 -4.54 -7.29
CA ASP A 34 15.99 -3.65 -8.34
C ASP A 34 14.69 -2.98 -7.90
N PHE A 35 13.79 -3.75 -7.27
CA PHE A 35 12.55 -3.20 -6.73
C PHE A 35 12.78 -2.23 -5.57
N GLN A 36 13.75 -2.49 -4.68
CA GLN A 36 14.09 -1.58 -3.58
C GLN A 36 14.61 -0.23 -4.07
N ILE A 37 15.43 -0.22 -5.14
CA ILE A 37 15.91 1.01 -5.77
C ILE A 37 14.73 1.82 -6.32
N PHE A 38 13.84 1.15 -7.07
CA PHE A 38 12.63 1.76 -7.59
C PHE A 38 11.75 2.30 -6.46
N ALA A 39 11.48 1.50 -5.44
CA ALA A 39 10.62 1.85 -4.31
C ALA A 39 11.16 3.06 -3.54
N LYS A 40 12.48 3.15 -3.33
CA LYS A 40 13.09 4.33 -2.69
C LYS A 40 12.87 5.60 -3.52
N ALA A 41 13.06 5.53 -4.84
CA ALA A 41 12.79 6.67 -5.72
C ALA A 41 11.30 7.04 -5.72
N TRP A 42 10.42 6.04 -5.70
CA TRP A 42 8.97 6.22 -5.63
C TRP A 42 8.54 6.91 -4.34
N VAL A 43 8.97 6.42 -3.17
CA VAL A 43 8.65 7.03 -1.87
C VAL A 43 9.21 8.45 -1.78
N ASN A 44 10.42 8.70 -2.28
CA ASN A 44 10.98 10.04 -2.33
C ASN A 44 10.12 10.98 -3.20
N LYS A 45 9.57 10.48 -4.32
CA LYS A 45 8.61 11.23 -5.13
C LYS A 45 7.33 11.51 -4.34
N LEU A 46 6.74 10.50 -3.70
CA LEU A 46 5.52 10.64 -2.90
C LEU A 46 5.68 11.68 -1.79
N ASN A 47 6.77 11.64 -1.03
CA ASN A 47 7.02 12.60 0.05
C ASN A 47 7.16 14.04 -0.48
N ARG A 48 7.82 14.24 -1.64
CA ARG A 48 7.95 15.57 -2.26
C ARG A 48 6.64 16.11 -2.80
N SER A 49 5.83 15.25 -3.43
CA SER A 49 4.56 15.66 -4.06
C SER A 49 3.34 15.42 -3.18
N HIS A 50 3.54 15.22 -1.87
CA HIS A 50 2.45 14.88 -0.96
C HIS A 50 1.52 16.09 -0.81
N ILE A 51 0.28 15.97 -1.28
CA ILE A 51 -0.72 17.05 -1.26
C ILE A 51 -0.96 17.55 0.17
N LYS A 52 -0.79 16.67 1.16
CA LYS A 52 -0.88 16.97 2.60
C LYS A 52 0.45 16.80 3.33
N GLY A 53 1.56 16.95 2.63
CA GLY A 53 2.90 16.83 3.20
C GLY A 53 3.22 17.96 4.17
N ILE A 54 4.40 17.92 4.79
CA ILE A 54 4.83 18.97 5.72
C ILE A 54 4.83 20.36 5.09
N ASP A 55 5.25 20.47 3.83
CA ASP A 55 5.26 21.72 3.06
C ASP A 55 3.87 22.15 2.57
N HIS A 56 2.90 21.23 2.55
CA HIS A 56 1.51 21.45 2.14
C HIS A 56 0.54 21.17 3.29
N MET A 57 0.98 21.47 4.52
CA MET A 57 0.25 21.19 5.75
C MET A 57 -1.08 21.94 5.79
N GLU A 58 -2.14 21.21 6.15
CA GLU A 58 -3.48 21.75 6.33
C GLU A 58 -3.58 22.52 7.64
N ILE A 59 -4.26 23.67 7.60
CA ILE A 59 -4.63 24.44 8.78
C ILE A 59 -6.14 24.55 8.83
N LEU A 60 -6.73 24.05 9.92
CA LEU A 60 -8.17 23.98 10.10
C LEU A 60 -8.56 24.72 11.38
N LEU A 61 -9.55 25.62 11.29
CA LEU A 61 -10.18 26.21 12.46
C LEU A 61 -11.14 25.18 13.06
N LYS A 62 -10.96 24.86 14.34
CA LYS A 62 -11.83 23.94 15.07
C LYS A 62 -13.02 24.65 15.73
N PRO A 63 -14.09 23.92 16.09
CA PRO A 63 -15.24 24.49 16.79
C PRO A 63 -14.92 25.12 18.16
N ASP A 64 -13.83 24.71 18.81
CA ASP A 64 -13.34 25.27 20.08
C ASP A 64 -12.55 26.58 19.90
N GLY A 65 -12.51 27.13 18.68
CA GLY A 65 -11.80 28.36 18.33
C GLY A 65 -10.29 28.19 18.18
N LYS A 66 -9.74 26.99 18.35
CA LYS A 66 -8.30 26.71 18.14
C LYS A 66 -8.01 26.33 16.70
N TYR A 67 -6.76 26.51 16.29
CA TYR A 67 -6.27 26.03 15.01
C TYR A 67 -5.63 24.66 15.16
N LEU A 68 -5.91 23.77 14.20
CA LEU A 68 -5.30 22.47 14.02
C LEU A 68 -4.36 22.54 12.81
N ALA A 69 -3.10 22.23 13.04
CA ALA A 69 -2.12 21.98 11.99
C ALA A 69 -1.99 20.47 11.78
N ARG A 70 -2.12 20.02 10.53
CA ARG A 70 -2.08 18.61 10.18
C ARG A 70 -1.24 18.39 8.93
N TYR A 71 -0.33 17.44 8.99
CA TYR A 71 0.36 16.92 7.82
C TYR A 71 0.51 15.41 7.89
N HIS A 72 0.85 14.83 6.76
CA HIS A 72 1.06 13.42 6.52
C HIS A 72 2.51 13.19 6.13
N ALA A 73 3.11 12.11 6.62
CA ALA A 73 4.45 11.71 6.21
C ALA A 73 4.57 10.19 6.18
N ILE A 74 5.35 9.67 5.22
CA ILE A 74 5.71 8.26 5.18
C ILE A 74 6.88 8.03 6.12
N GLU A 75 6.74 7.10 7.07
CA GLU A 75 7.79 6.72 8.00
C GLU A 75 8.83 5.83 7.29
N PRO A 76 10.06 6.30 7.01
CA PRO A 76 11.01 5.56 6.18
C PRO A 76 11.41 4.21 6.77
N SER A 77 11.45 4.09 8.10
CA SER A 77 11.79 2.84 8.80
C SER A 77 10.75 1.73 8.60
N THR A 78 9.55 2.05 8.14
CA THR A 78 8.46 1.10 7.94
C THR A 78 8.40 0.50 6.53
N ILE A 79 9.24 0.99 5.61
CA ILE A 79 9.27 0.55 4.21
C ILE A 79 9.68 -0.92 4.14
N LYS A 80 8.85 -1.74 3.51
CA LYS A 80 9.10 -3.16 3.23
C LYS A 80 8.81 -3.45 1.76
N CYS A 81 9.76 -4.09 1.10
CA CYS A 81 9.67 -4.51 -0.29
C CYS A 81 9.55 -6.03 -0.37
N ILE A 82 8.61 -6.53 -1.17
CA ILE A 82 8.44 -7.95 -1.46
C ILE A 82 8.32 -8.09 -2.97
N VAL A 83 9.00 -9.07 -3.57
CA VAL A 83 8.85 -9.37 -4.99
C VAL A 83 8.46 -10.83 -5.19
N LYS A 84 7.49 -11.06 -6.07
CA LYS A 84 6.99 -12.38 -6.42
C LYS A 84 6.98 -12.57 -7.94
N LYS A 85 7.23 -13.80 -8.40
CA LYS A 85 7.14 -14.16 -9.82
C LYS A 85 5.71 -14.43 -10.24
N THR A 86 5.22 -13.84 -11.31
CA THR A 86 3.89 -14.19 -11.82
C THR A 86 3.88 -15.61 -12.35
N SER A 87 2.72 -16.28 -12.29
CA SER A 87 2.50 -17.59 -12.91
C SER A 87 2.40 -17.53 -14.44
N SER A 88 2.46 -16.35 -15.04
CA SER A 88 2.35 -16.18 -16.49
C SER A 88 3.60 -16.63 -17.24
N GLU A 89 3.41 -17.15 -18.46
CA GLU A 89 4.48 -17.61 -19.35
C GLU A 89 5.51 -16.52 -19.67
N ARG A 90 5.13 -15.25 -19.58
CA ARG A 90 5.99 -14.09 -19.84
C ARG A 90 6.96 -13.76 -18.70
N LYS A 91 7.09 -14.61 -17.66
CA LYS A 91 8.00 -14.45 -16.51
C LYS A 91 7.92 -13.05 -15.88
N GLY A 92 6.71 -12.57 -15.65
CA GLY A 92 6.49 -11.26 -15.01
C GLY A 92 6.86 -11.28 -13.52
N LEU A 93 7.01 -10.08 -12.96
CA LEU A 93 7.23 -9.87 -11.54
C LEU A 93 6.12 -8.97 -10.98
N VAL A 94 5.78 -9.19 -9.71
CA VAL A 94 4.93 -8.31 -8.90
C VAL A 94 5.71 -7.86 -7.69
N GLY A 95 5.88 -6.54 -7.57
CA GLY A 95 6.49 -5.89 -6.42
C GLY A 95 5.42 -5.35 -5.49
N LEU A 96 5.56 -5.57 -4.19
CA LEU A 96 4.70 -5.01 -3.16
C LEU A 96 5.54 -4.06 -2.31
N LEU A 97 5.22 -2.78 -2.38
CA LEU A 97 5.77 -1.76 -1.51
C LEU A 97 4.79 -1.54 -0.36
N LYS A 98 5.24 -1.82 0.86
CA LYS A 98 4.45 -1.63 2.09
C LYS A 98 5.10 -0.58 2.95
N TYR A 99 4.33 0.34 3.49
CA TYR A 99 4.81 1.35 4.42
C TYR A 99 3.69 1.85 5.32
N ILE A 100 4.04 2.65 6.32
CA ILE A 100 3.09 3.36 7.16
C ILE A 100 3.18 4.85 6.80
N GLU A 101 2.03 5.42 6.48
CA GLU A 101 1.82 6.85 6.44
C GLU A 101 1.25 7.28 7.80
N THR A 102 1.90 8.25 8.44
CA THR A 102 1.51 8.76 9.75
C THR A 102 0.94 10.16 9.60
N ILE A 103 -0.22 10.40 10.20
CA ILE A 103 -0.80 11.73 10.36
C ILE A 103 -0.27 12.33 11.64
N TYR A 104 0.30 13.52 11.51
CA TYR A 104 0.83 14.32 12.60
C TYR A 104 -0.08 15.52 12.81
N GLU A 105 -0.36 15.82 14.07
CA GLU A 105 -1.18 16.96 14.45
C GLU A 105 -0.56 17.81 15.55
N SER A 106 -0.82 19.10 15.48
CA SER A 106 -0.49 20.10 16.49
C SER A 106 -1.63 21.12 16.57
N THR A 107 -1.81 21.76 17.73
CA THR A 107 -2.85 22.77 17.92
C THR A 107 -2.29 24.04 18.54
N GLY A 108 -2.91 25.18 18.24
CA GLY A 108 -2.54 26.49 18.77
C GLY A 108 -3.71 27.47 18.76
N LYS A 109 -3.56 28.61 19.44
CA LYS A 109 -4.56 29.69 19.43
C LYS A 109 -4.52 30.47 18.12
N THR A 110 -3.40 30.42 17.40
CA THR A 110 -3.22 31.01 16.07
C THR A 110 -2.77 29.96 15.06
N PRO A 111 -2.94 30.20 13.74
CA PRO A 111 -2.39 29.33 12.71
C PRO A 111 -0.89 29.09 12.87
N GLN A 112 -0.13 30.15 13.17
CA GLN A 112 1.33 30.08 13.31
C GLN A 112 1.72 29.25 14.53
N GLU A 113 1.07 29.47 15.68
CA GLU A 113 1.30 28.68 16.88
C GLU A 113 1.02 27.18 16.65
N ALA A 114 -0.04 26.84 15.90
CA ALA A 114 -0.32 25.46 15.55
C ALA A 114 0.79 24.83 14.69
N ARG A 115 1.41 25.61 13.78
CA ARG A 115 2.54 25.17 12.93
C ARG A 115 3.84 24.98 13.71
N ASP A 116 4.11 25.84 14.69
CA ASP A 116 5.40 25.85 15.40
C ASP A 116 5.40 24.94 16.64
N ASN A 117 4.22 24.56 17.13
CA ASN A 117 4.08 23.65 18.25
C ASN A 117 4.52 22.21 17.91
N LYS A 118 4.78 21.44 18.96
CA LYS A 118 5.16 20.03 18.84
C LYS A 118 4.03 19.21 18.22
N PHE A 119 4.33 18.58 17.09
CA PHE A 119 3.46 17.61 16.46
C PHE A 119 3.48 16.26 17.18
N ASN A 120 2.32 15.62 17.26
CA ASN A 120 2.15 14.28 17.77
C ASN A 120 1.56 13.37 16.69
N PRO A 121 2.00 12.10 16.60
CA PRO A 121 1.37 11.14 15.70
C PRO A 121 -0.02 10.79 16.25
N VAL A 122 -1.05 10.97 15.44
CA VAL A 122 -2.45 10.70 15.83
C VAL A 122 -3.05 9.50 15.12
N LYS A 123 -2.51 9.14 13.95
CA LYS A 123 -3.02 8.03 13.14
C LYS A 123 -1.93 7.42 12.29
N ASN A 124 -1.89 6.10 12.25
CA ASN A 124 -1.06 5.32 11.34
C ASN A 124 -1.94 4.64 10.29
N ILE A 125 -1.59 4.80 9.03
CA ILE A 125 -2.28 4.21 7.88
C ILE A 125 -1.30 3.25 7.21
N ARG A 126 -1.67 1.98 7.15
CA ARG A 126 -0.86 0.96 6.47
C ARG A 126 -1.19 0.98 4.99
N ILE A 127 -0.19 1.25 4.16
CA ILE A 127 -0.32 1.27 2.70
C ILE A 127 0.36 0.03 2.12
N THR A 128 -0.25 -0.53 1.07
CA THR A 128 0.38 -1.51 0.19
C THR A 128 0.14 -1.07 -1.24
N GLU A 129 1.20 -0.67 -1.92
CA GLU A 129 1.20 -0.40 -3.35
C GLU A 129 1.72 -1.62 -4.09
N ILE A 130 1.09 -1.95 -5.21
CA ILE A 130 1.40 -3.11 -6.03
C ILE A 130 1.90 -2.61 -7.38
N PHE A 131 3.10 -3.08 -7.76
CA PHE A 131 3.74 -2.76 -9.01
C PHE A 131 3.96 -4.04 -9.82
N SER A 132 3.92 -3.89 -11.14
CA SER A 132 4.20 -4.95 -12.10
C SER A 132 5.51 -4.66 -12.83
N ASN A 133 6.24 -5.71 -13.21
CA ASN A 133 7.37 -5.59 -14.13
C ASN A 133 7.35 -6.77 -15.10
N SER A 134 7.21 -6.46 -16.39
CA SER A 134 7.20 -7.43 -17.48
C SER A 134 8.47 -7.33 -18.35
N GLY A 135 9.60 -6.95 -17.75
CA GLY A 135 10.89 -6.72 -18.44
C GLY A 135 11.10 -5.29 -18.96
N LYS A 136 10.19 -4.34 -18.66
CA LYS A 136 10.29 -2.94 -19.10
C LYS A 136 10.43 -1.94 -17.94
N GLY A 137 10.76 -2.44 -16.75
CA GLY A 137 10.78 -1.66 -15.52
C GLY A 137 9.49 -1.77 -14.71
N TRP A 138 9.52 -1.19 -13.51
CA TRP A 138 8.43 -1.21 -12.53
C TRP A 138 7.38 -0.14 -12.82
N ARG A 139 6.11 -0.52 -12.74
CA ARG A 139 4.95 0.35 -12.98
C ARG A 139 3.69 -0.16 -12.30
#